data_AF-A0A3D0FZZ4-F1
#
_entry.id   AF-A0A3D0FZZ4-F1
#
_cell.length_a   1.000
_cell.length_b   1.000
_cell.length_c   1.000
_cell.angle_alpha   90.00
_cell.angle_beta   90.00
_cell.angle_gamma   90.00
#
_symmetry.space_group_name_H-M   'P 1'
#
loop_
_entity.id
_entity.type
_entity.pdbx_description
1 polymer ?
#
loop_
_entity_poly.entity_id
_entity_poly.type
_entity_poly.pdbx_seq_one_letter_code
_entity_poly.pdbx_strand_id
1 'polypeptide(L)'
;MLKKALGFFLVIALLSGCTKPQTLTKFSNQTIEAGFDTIITLIGYTKDKAEFDAYFEIMKSEFTRLNELFDKYNDYEGVNNIKTINDNAGVAPVVVDQAILDMLKLAKEWYEPSGGSFNVTMGSVL
;
A
#
# COMPACT_ATOMS: atom_id res chain seq x y z
N MET A 1 -20.24 -59.40 -9.06
CA MET A 1 -19.82 -58.22 -9.88
C MET A 1 -19.83 -56.92 -9.07
N LEU A 2 -20.82 -56.72 -8.18
CA LEU A 2 -20.95 -55.53 -7.31
C LEU A 2 -19.75 -55.27 -6.36
N LYS A 3 -19.15 -56.32 -5.77
CA LYS A 3 -17.95 -56.18 -4.91
C LYS A 3 -16.69 -55.74 -5.68
N LYS A 4 -16.57 -56.11 -6.96
CA LYS A 4 -15.46 -55.67 -7.84
C LYS A 4 -15.65 -54.21 -8.27
N ALA A 5 -16.90 -53.80 -8.51
CA ALA A 5 -17.24 -52.39 -8.80
C ALA A 5 -17.00 -51.47 -7.60
N LEU A 6 -17.32 -51.94 -6.38
CA LEU A 6 -17.09 -51.18 -5.14
C LEU A 6 -15.60 -50.95 -4.85
N GLY A 7 -14.76 -51.97 -5.09
CA GLY A 7 -13.30 -51.84 -4.98
C GLY A 7 -12.70 -50.85 -5.98
N PHE A 8 -13.22 -50.83 -7.22
CA PHE A 8 -12.78 -49.90 -8.25
C PHE A 8 -13.15 -48.44 -7.93
N PHE A 9 -14.36 -48.22 -7.38
CA PHE A 9 -14.81 -46.90 -6.94
C PHE A 9 -13.98 -46.36 -5.76
N LEU A 10 -13.56 -47.24 -4.84
CA LEU A 10 -12.70 -46.89 -3.70
C LEU A 10 -11.29 -46.47 -4.14
N VAL A 11 -10.75 -47.09 -5.19
CA VAL A 11 -9.43 -46.73 -5.76
C VAL A 11 -9.46 -45.38 -6.49
N ILE A 12 -10.56 -45.05 -7.18
CA ILE A 12 -10.74 -43.75 -7.83
C ILE A 12 -10.87 -42.63 -6.81
N ALA A 13 -11.57 -42.86 -5.69
CA ALA A 13 -11.71 -41.89 -4.60
C ALA A 13 -10.37 -41.60 -3.88
N LEU A 14 -9.44 -42.55 -3.85
CA LEU A 14 -8.10 -42.37 -3.26
C LEU A 14 -7.14 -41.57 -4.14
N LEU A 15 -7.43 -41.39 -5.44
CA LEU A 15 -6.62 -40.62 -6.38
C LEU A 15 -6.96 -39.12 -6.41
N SER A 16 -8.04 -38.69 -5.75
CA SER A 16 -8.49 -37.28 -5.71
C SER A 16 -7.72 -36.41 -4.71
N GLY A 17 -6.80 -36.96 -3.92
CA GLY A 17 -6.12 -36.27 -2.83
C GLY A 17 -4.80 -35.56 -3.19
N CYS A 18 -4.30 -35.67 -4.43
CA CYS A 18 -3.06 -35.01 -4.85
C CYS A 18 -3.32 -33.59 -5.36
N THR A 19 -3.73 -32.68 -4.48
CA THR A 19 -3.51 -31.24 -4.72
C THR A 19 -2.04 -30.94 -4.47
N LYS A 20 -1.29 -30.59 -5.53
CA LYS A 20 0.07 -30.05 -5.37
C LYS A 20 0.00 -28.86 -4.42
N PRO A 21 0.87 -28.78 -3.39
CA PRO A 21 0.96 -27.58 -2.57
C PRO A 21 1.22 -26.39 -3.49
N GLN A 22 0.48 -25.30 -3.29
CA GLN A 22 0.63 -24.08 -4.06
C GLN A 22 2.00 -23.46 -3.72
N THR A 23 2.99 -23.75 -4.55
CA THR A 23 4.33 -23.16 -4.39
C THR A 23 4.28 -21.71 -4.85
N LEU A 24 4.57 -20.78 -3.95
CA LEU A 24 4.70 -19.38 -4.29
C LEU A 24 6.05 -19.11 -4.96
N THR A 25 6.03 -18.28 -5.99
CA THR A 25 7.23 -17.82 -6.70
C THR A 25 7.55 -16.40 -6.28
N LYS A 26 8.84 -16.13 -6.02
CA LYS A 26 9.31 -14.78 -5.71
C LYS A 26 9.34 -13.93 -6.98
N PHE A 27 8.71 -12.77 -6.93
CA PHE A 27 8.79 -11.72 -7.95
C PHE A 27 9.26 -10.41 -7.30
N SER A 28 9.87 -9.54 -8.10
CA SER A 28 10.39 -8.26 -7.68
C SER A 28 10.30 -7.28 -8.83
N ASN A 29 9.85 -6.06 -8.56
CA ASN A 29 9.85 -4.97 -9.54
C ASN A 29 10.02 -3.62 -8.84
N GLN A 30 10.41 -2.60 -9.59
CA GLN A 30 10.68 -1.26 -9.09
C GLN A 30 10.12 -0.19 -10.03
N THR A 31 9.79 0.98 -9.48
CA THR A 31 9.37 2.15 -10.28
C THR A 31 9.85 3.45 -9.64
N ILE A 32 9.99 4.48 -10.47
CA ILE A 32 10.18 5.88 -10.08
C ILE A 32 8.93 6.74 -10.37
N GLU A 33 7.92 6.15 -11.01
CA GLU A 33 6.72 6.87 -11.48
C GLU A 33 5.67 7.06 -10.37
N ALA A 34 5.79 6.36 -9.26
CA ALA A 34 4.80 6.35 -8.18
C ALA A 34 5.02 7.46 -7.13
N GLY A 35 5.70 8.55 -7.51
CA GLY A 35 5.89 9.74 -6.68
C GLY A 35 7.01 9.65 -5.66
N PHE A 36 7.00 10.59 -4.70
CA PHE A 36 7.95 10.78 -3.62
C PHE A 36 9.42 11.04 -4.02
N ASP A 37 9.67 11.27 -5.32
CA ASP A 37 11.01 11.49 -5.89
C ASP A 37 12.02 10.40 -5.47
N THR A 38 11.55 9.15 -5.42
CA THR A 38 12.35 8.01 -4.97
C THR A 38 12.01 6.73 -5.72
N ILE A 39 12.88 5.73 -5.58
CA ILE A 39 12.63 4.39 -6.12
C ILE A 39 11.76 3.61 -5.13
N ILE A 40 10.64 3.09 -5.62
CA ILE A 40 9.78 2.18 -4.86
C ILE A 40 9.96 0.77 -5.41
N THR A 41 10.33 -0.16 -4.53
CA THR A 41 10.53 -1.58 -4.86
C THR A 41 9.48 -2.43 -4.16
N LEU A 42 8.76 -3.26 -4.92
CA LEU A 42 7.86 -4.27 -4.38
C LEU A 42 8.46 -5.66 -4.62
N ILE A 43 8.59 -6.42 -3.54
CA ILE A 43 9.00 -7.83 -3.55
C ILE A 43 7.86 -8.66 -2.99
N GLY A 44 7.36 -9.62 -3.76
CA GLY A 44 6.21 -10.44 -3.40
C GLY A 44 6.42 -11.91 -3.73
N TYR A 45 5.75 -12.79 -2.99
CA TYR A 45 5.67 -14.22 -3.27
C TYR A 45 4.24 -14.52 -3.71
N THR A 46 4.02 -14.79 -4.99
CA THR A 46 2.68 -14.96 -5.59
C THR A 46 2.58 -16.26 -6.36
N LYS A 47 1.37 -16.66 -6.75
CA LYS A 47 1.13 -17.89 -7.51
C LYS A 47 1.71 -17.83 -8.92
N ASP A 48 1.66 -16.64 -9.52
CA ASP A 48 2.11 -16.34 -10.87
C ASP A 48 2.47 -14.86 -10.99
N LYS A 49 3.06 -14.49 -12.13
CA LYS A 49 3.47 -13.11 -12.41
C LYS A 49 2.27 -12.17 -12.56
N ALA A 50 1.13 -12.64 -13.06
CA ALA A 50 -0.04 -11.79 -13.26
C ALA A 50 -0.60 -11.28 -11.92
N GLU A 51 -0.62 -12.13 -10.89
CA GLU A 51 -1.00 -11.75 -9.53
C GLU A 51 -0.01 -10.75 -8.92
N PHE A 52 1.30 -10.94 -9.15
CA PHE A 52 2.30 -9.96 -8.71
C PHE A 52 2.13 -8.62 -9.43
N ASP A 53 1.95 -8.62 -10.75
CA ASP A 53 1.76 -7.41 -11.55
C ASP A 53 0.51 -6.64 -11.09
N ALA A 54 -0.58 -7.34 -10.72
CA ALA A 54 -1.76 -6.71 -10.14
C ALA A 54 -1.47 -6.00 -8.81
N TYR A 55 -0.71 -6.61 -7.90
CA TYR A 55 -0.29 -5.96 -6.66
C TYR A 55 0.67 -4.79 -6.91
N PHE A 56 1.53 -4.90 -7.92
CA PHE A 56 2.43 -3.83 -8.32
C PHE A 56 1.66 -2.59 -8.79
N GLU A 57 0.61 -2.77 -9.62
CA GLU A 57 -0.23 -1.65 -10.07
C GLU A 57 -1.08 -1.06 -8.93
N ILE A 58 -1.58 -1.87 -8.00
CA ILE A 58 -2.25 -1.36 -6.78
C ILE A 58 -1.29 -0.49 -5.98
N MET A 59 -0.05 -0.95 -5.76
CA MET A 59 0.99 -0.19 -5.07
C MET A 59 1.27 1.13 -5.80
N LYS A 60 1.49 1.09 -7.13
CA LYS A 60 1.74 2.29 -7.93
C LYS A 60 0.63 3.32 -7.77
N SER A 61 -0.63 2.87 -7.88
CA SER A 61 -1.79 3.74 -7.76
C SER A 61 -1.89 4.37 -6.38
N GLU A 62 -1.71 3.60 -5.30
CA GLU A 62 -1.78 4.16 -3.95
C GLU A 62 -0.61 5.10 -3.64
N PHE A 63 0.61 4.75 -4.01
CA PHE A 63 1.74 5.65 -3.81
C PHE A 63 1.60 6.95 -4.60
N THR A 64 1.06 6.90 -5.82
CA THR A 64 0.74 8.11 -6.60
C THR A 64 -0.27 8.99 -5.86
N ARG A 65 -1.38 8.40 -5.38
CA ARG A 65 -2.39 9.12 -4.59
C ARG A 65 -1.81 9.73 -3.32
N LEU A 66 -1.01 8.97 -2.58
CA LEU A 66 -0.36 9.44 -1.35
C LEU A 66 0.66 10.54 -1.62
N ASN A 67 1.38 10.48 -2.75
CA ASN A 67 2.28 11.56 -3.16
C ASN A 67 1.51 12.88 -3.32
N GLU A 68 0.39 12.88 -4.05
CA GLU A 68 -0.43 14.09 -4.23
C GLU A 68 -0.94 14.65 -2.90
N LEU A 69 -1.36 13.78 -1.98
CA LEU A 69 -1.85 14.17 -0.65
C LEU A 69 -0.75 14.74 0.26
N PHE A 70 0.46 14.19 0.20
CA PHE A 70 1.55 14.55 1.11
C PHE A 70 2.57 15.54 0.53
N ASP A 71 2.45 15.88 -0.76
CA ASP A 71 3.25 16.92 -1.38
C ASP A 71 2.92 18.29 -0.76
N LYS A 72 3.99 18.99 -0.38
CA LYS A 72 3.93 20.33 0.22
C LYS A 72 4.25 21.45 -0.77
N TYR A 73 4.59 21.12 -2.01
CA TYR A 73 5.11 22.04 -3.02
C TYR A 73 4.13 22.31 -4.15
N ASN A 74 3.38 21.31 -4.59
CA ASN A 74 2.50 21.43 -5.76
C ASN A 74 1.01 21.32 -5.37
N ASP A 75 0.18 22.00 -6.17
CA ASP A 75 -1.28 21.86 -6.12
C ASP A 75 -1.72 20.78 -7.10
N TYR A 76 -2.78 20.05 -6.76
CA TYR A 76 -3.39 19.02 -7.61
C TYR A 76 -4.89 19.27 -7.70
N GLU A 77 -5.47 19.10 -8.89
CA GLU A 77 -6.88 19.41 -9.13
C GLU A 77 -7.79 18.53 -8.24
N GLY A 78 -8.65 19.18 -7.45
CA GLY A 78 -9.58 18.48 -6.56
C GLY A 78 -8.98 17.89 -5.29
N VAL A 79 -7.70 18.15 -5.01
CA VAL A 79 -6.99 17.61 -3.84
C VAL A 79 -6.63 18.73 -2.86
N ASN A 80 -7.17 18.66 -1.64
CA ASN A 80 -6.69 19.46 -0.52
C ASN A 80 -5.56 18.71 0.18
N ASN A 81 -4.31 19.05 -0.15
CA ASN A 81 -3.11 18.38 0.34
C ASN A 81 -2.37 19.20 1.43
N ILE A 82 -1.15 18.78 1.78
CA ILE A 82 -0.31 19.50 2.77
C ILE A 82 -0.05 20.94 2.35
N LYS A 83 0.17 21.22 1.06
CA LYS A 83 0.31 22.59 0.58
C LYS A 83 -0.95 23.41 0.83
N THR A 84 -2.13 22.88 0.53
CA THR A 84 -3.41 23.58 0.79
C THR A 84 -3.56 23.93 2.27
N ILE A 85 -3.18 23.02 3.18
CA ILE A 85 -3.17 23.30 4.62
C ILE A 85 -2.22 24.46 4.96
N ASN A 86 -0.99 24.43 4.43
CA ASN A 86 0.02 25.46 4.69
C ASN A 86 -0.42 26.83 4.16
N ASP A 87 -0.99 26.90 2.97
CA ASP A 87 -1.47 28.14 2.37
C ASP A 87 -2.65 28.76 3.15
N ASN A 88 -3.39 27.94 3.91
CA ASN A 88 -4.49 28.36 4.77
C ASN A 88 -4.09 28.48 6.25
N ALA A 89 -2.79 28.43 6.58
CA ALA A 89 -2.31 28.53 7.95
C ALA A 89 -2.78 29.85 8.60
N GLY A 90 -3.56 29.73 9.68
CA GLY A 90 -4.13 30.89 10.38
C GLY A 90 -5.33 31.56 9.70
N VAL A 91 -5.84 31.02 8.60
CA VAL A 91 -6.97 31.59 7.84
C VAL A 91 -8.28 30.86 8.16
N ALA A 92 -8.37 29.56 7.85
CA ALA A 92 -9.58 28.76 8.06
C ALA A 92 -9.25 27.25 8.16
N PRO A 93 -10.13 26.42 8.76
CA PRO A 93 -10.00 24.98 8.69
C PRO A 93 -10.09 24.46 7.25
N VAL A 94 -9.25 23.48 6.91
CA VAL A 94 -9.25 22.82 5.59
C VAL A 94 -9.79 21.40 5.75
N VAL A 95 -10.79 21.04 4.93
CA VAL A 95 -11.27 19.66 4.82
C VAL A 95 -10.25 18.87 3.99
N VAL A 96 -9.75 17.76 4.53
CA VAL A 96 -8.70 16.95 3.89
C VAL A 96 -9.05 15.47 3.92
N ASP A 97 -8.31 14.68 3.13
CA ASP A 97 -8.40 13.22 3.15
C ASP A 97 -8.05 12.64 4.54
N GLN A 98 -8.71 11.54 4.90
CA GLN A 98 -8.52 10.88 6.19
C GLN A 98 -7.05 10.46 6.42
N ALA A 99 -6.32 10.09 5.36
CA ALA A 99 -4.91 9.71 5.46
C ALA A 99 -4.03 10.86 5.99
N ILE A 100 -4.34 12.11 5.62
CA ILE A 100 -3.64 13.30 6.15
C ILE A 100 -3.96 13.47 7.63
N LEU A 101 -5.24 13.35 8.02
CA LEU A 101 -5.63 13.48 9.44
C LEU A 101 -4.96 12.42 10.31
N ASP A 102 -4.90 11.18 9.85
CA ASP A 102 -4.30 10.09 10.61
C ASP A 102 -2.78 10.26 10.74
N MET A 103 -2.12 10.69 9.65
CA MET A 103 -0.69 11.03 9.68
C MET A 103 -0.40 12.17 10.67
N LEU A 104 -1.18 13.26 10.64
CA LEU A 104 -0.98 14.41 11.53
C LEU A 104 -1.25 14.05 13.01
N LYS A 105 -2.24 13.20 13.28
CA LYS A 105 -2.49 12.70 14.65
C LYS A 105 -1.33 11.85 15.14
N LEU A 106 -0.86 10.91 14.33
CA LEU A 106 0.31 10.08 14.66
C LEU A 106 1.55 10.96 14.89
N ALA A 107 1.78 11.95 14.03
CA ALA A 107 2.89 12.87 14.17
C ALA A 107 2.83 13.66 15.49
N LYS A 108 1.63 14.12 15.87
CA LYS A 108 1.39 14.80 17.15
C LYS A 108 1.61 13.87 18.34
N GLU A 109 1.18 12.61 18.27
CA GLU A 109 1.42 11.61 19.32
C GLU A 109 2.92 11.39 19.57
N TRP A 110 3.75 11.42 18.53
CA TRP A 110 5.19 11.24 18.62
C TRP A 110 5.98 12.48 19.06
N TYR A 111 5.36 13.67 19.05
CA TYR A 111 6.03 14.90 19.48
C TYR A 111 6.53 14.81 20.93
N GLU A 112 5.66 14.43 21.88
CA GLU A 112 6.02 14.35 23.31
C GLU A 112 7.05 13.24 23.62
N PRO A 113 6.87 11.98 23.17
CA PRO A 113 7.86 10.91 23.38
C PRO A 113 9.24 11.22 22.80
N SER A 114 9.30 12.03 21.75
CA SER A 114 10.56 12.46 21.13
C SER A 114 11.23 13.62 21.85
N GLY A 115 10.63 14.17 22.91
CA GLY A 115 11.10 15.40 23.56
C GLY A 115 11.05 16.62 22.64
N GLY A 116 10.11 16.64 21.68
CA GLY A 116 9.94 17.68 20.67
C GLY A 116 10.88 17.59 19.46
N SER A 117 11.72 16.55 19.37
CA SER A 117 12.64 16.37 18.23
C SER A 117 11.94 15.91 16.95
N PHE A 118 10.86 15.13 17.08
CA PHE A 118 9.97 14.79 15.98
C PHE A 118 8.90 15.89 15.86
N ASN A 119 9.10 16.86 14.96
CA ASN A 119 8.18 17.98 14.78
C ASN A 119 7.90 18.27 13.30
N VAL A 120 6.67 17.97 12.87
CA VAL A 120 6.20 18.16 11.48
C VAL A 120 5.85 19.63 11.15
N THR A 121 5.85 20.55 12.12
CA THR A 121 5.56 21.98 11.91
C THR A 121 6.81 22.82 11.66
N MET A 122 7.97 22.21 11.47
CA MET A 122 9.25 22.89 11.29
C MET A 122 9.48 23.46 9.88
N GLY A 123 8.48 23.44 9.01
CA GLY A 123 8.62 23.81 7.60
C GLY A 123 9.19 25.21 7.34
N SER A 124 8.96 26.18 8.25
CA SER A 124 9.45 27.56 8.09
C SER A 124 10.95 27.75 8.37
N VAL A 125 11.65 26.71 8.85
CA VAL A 125 13.07 26.77 9.22
C VAL A 125 13.91 25.69 8.54
N LEU A 126 13.36 25.02 7.53
CA LEU A 126 14.01 23.98 6.72
C LEU A 126 14.42 24.50 5.35
#